data_AF-A0A557XCC1-F1
#
_entry.id   AF-A0A557XCC1-F1
#
_cell.length_a   1.000
_cell.length_b   1.000
_cell.length_c   1.000
_cell.angle_alpha   90.00
_cell.angle_beta   90.00
_cell.angle_gamma   90.00
#
_symmetry.space_group_name_H-M   'P 1'
#
loop_
_entity.id
_entity.type
_entity.pdbx_description
1 polymer ?
#
loop_
_entity_poly.entity_id
_entity_poly.type
_entity_poly.pdbx_seq_one_letter_code
_entity_poly.pdbx_strand_id
1 'polypeptide(L)'
;MRIVILGSARQHGITDEEIRSAIEYPMWTARVTPRISGTVPRLFIGRLVDAEPPIEVLADTSSGECVAFHAMMLRQSTLAELDEQTALVLLPQLAARQRK
;
A
#
# COMPACT_ATOMS: atom_id res chain seq x y z
N MET A 1 -9.66 5.53 -12.84
CA MET A 1 -9.94 4.20 -12.25
C MET A 1 -10.81 4.43 -11.02
N ARG A 2 -11.93 3.72 -10.84
CA ARG A 2 -12.77 3.88 -9.63
C ARG A 2 -12.12 3.14 -8.46
N ILE A 3 -11.99 3.83 -7.31
CA ILE A 3 -11.41 3.26 -6.09
C ILE A 3 -12.55 3.01 -5.09
N VAL A 4 -12.64 1.76 -4.61
CA VAL A 4 -13.58 1.34 -3.57
C VAL A 4 -12.78 0.97 -2.34
N ILE A 5 -13.07 1.61 -1.20
CA ILE A 5 -12.33 1.40 0.06
C ILE A 5 -13.23 0.64 1.04
N LEU A 6 -12.89 -0.63 1.29
CA LEU A 6 -13.62 -1.46 2.24
C LEU A 6 -13.38 -1.00 3.68
N GLY A 7 -14.33 -1.31 4.58
CA GLY A 7 -14.19 -1.01 6.01
C GLY A 7 -12.90 -1.61 6.62
N SER A 8 -12.47 -2.77 6.14
CA SER A 8 -11.25 -3.45 6.58
C SER A 8 -9.97 -2.66 6.28
N ALA A 9 -9.93 -1.87 5.21
CA ALA A 9 -8.76 -1.07 4.86
C ALA A 9 -8.49 0.06 5.87
N ARG A 10 -9.52 0.46 6.65
CA ARG A 10 -9.42 1.54 7.64
C ARG A 10 -8.98 1.06 9.03
N GLN A 11 -8.85 -0.26 9.24
CA GLN A 11 -8.65 -0.86 10.57
C GLN A 11 -7.37 -0.40 11.27
N HIS A 12 -6.38 0.09 10.54
CA HIS A 12 -5.11 0.56 11.08
C HIS A 12 -5.00 2.09 11.15
N GLY A 13 -6.13 2.81 11.17
CA GLY A 13 -6.16 4.26 11.33
C GLY A 13 -5.66 5.03 10.10
N ILE A 14 -5.63 4.38 8.93
CA ILE A 14 -5.31 5.02 7.65
C ILE A 14 -6.59 5.59 7.05
N THR A 15 -6.54 6.87 6.68
CA THR A 15 -7.66 7.62 6.11
C THR A 15 -7.91 7.24 4.65
N ASP A 16 -9.12 7.50 4.18
CA ASP A 16 -9.48 7.29 2.78
C ASP A 16 -8.61 8.12 1.82
N GLU A 17 -8.19 9.30 2.24
CA GLU A 17 -7.35 10.20 1.42
C GLU A 17 -5.94 9.64 1.24
N GLU A 18 -5.33 9.13 2.32
CA GLU A 18 -4.04 8.44 2.26
C GLU A 18 -4.12 7.20 1.35
N ILE A 19 -5.17 6.40 1.51
CA ILE A 19 -5.39 5.19 0.68
C ILE A 19 -5.53 5.56 -0.79
N ARG A 20 -6.33 6.60 -1.12
CA ARG A 20 -6.47 7.08 -2.50
C ARG A 20 -5.14 7.58 -3.05
N SER A 21 -4.42 8.41 -2.29
CA SER A 21 -3.12 8.92 -2.72
C SER A 21 -2.13 7.79 -3.02
N ALA A 22 -2.04 6.78 -2.16
CA ALA A 22 -1.14 5.65 -2.37
C ALA A 22 -1.49 4.82 -3.62
N ILE A 23 -2.79 4.73 -3.97
CA ILE A 23 -3.25 4.01 -5.17
C ILE A 23 -3.08 4.84 -6.45
N GLU A 24 -3.37 6.14 -6.40
CA GLU A 24 -3.33 7.04 -7.57
C GLU A 24 -1.91 7.50 -7.91
N TYR A 25 -1.10 7.74 -6.88
CA TYR A 25 0.27 8.22 -6.99
C TYR A 25 1.25 7.31 -6.24
N PRO A 26 1.33 6.01 -6.61
CA PRO A 26 2.20 5.07 -5.92
C PRO A 26 3.66 5.45 -6.15
N MET A 27 4.44 5.43 -5.07
CA MET A 27 5.90 5.42 -5.16
C MET A 27 6.39 4.08 -5.73
N TRP A 28 5.68 3.01 -5.42
CA TRP A 28 6.02 1.67 -5.87
C TRP A 28 4.78 0.77 -5.90
N THR A 29 4.78 -0.20 -6.82
CA THR A 29 3.73 -1.21 -6.89
C THR A 29 4.29 -2.59 -7.21
N ALA A 30 3.68 -3.65 -6.66
CA ALA A 30 3.90 -5.01 -7.14
C ALA A 30 2.64 -5.86 -7.08
N ARG A 31 2.63 -6.88 -7.93
CA ARG A 31 1.64 -7.96 -7.83
C ARG A 31 2.00 -8.84 -6.64
N VAL A 32 0.97 -9.22 -5.88
CA VAL A 32 1.11 -10.18 -4.78
C VAL A 32 0.49 -11.50 -5.23
N THR A 33 1.04 -12.62 -4.75
CA THR A 33 0.45 -13.92 -5.01
C THR A 33 -0.97 -13.97 -4.43
N PRO A 34 -2.01 -14.25 -5.24
CA PRO A 34 -3.38 -14.31 -4.77
C PRO A 34 -3.58 -15.50 -3.82
N ARG A 35 -4.22 -15.23 -2.68
CA ARG A 35 -4.69 -16.28 -1.75
C ARG A 35 -6.09 -16.79 -2.09
N ILE A 36 -6.82 -16.05 -2.92
CA ILE A 36 -8.18 -16.35 -3.36
C ILE A 36 -8.20 -16.39 -4.89
N SER A 37 -8.75 -17.46 -5.45
CA SER A 37 -8.84 -17.63 -6.91
C SER A 37 -9.66 -16.49 -7.55
N GLY A 38 -9.22 -16.05 -8.73
CA GLY A 38 -9.88 -14.97 -9.49
C GLY A 38 -9.54 -13.55 -9.04
N THR A 39 -8.76 -13.38 -7.95
CA THR A 39 -8.27 -12.06 -7.52
C THR A 39 -6.94 -11.70 -8.16
N VAL A 40 -6.69 -10.41 -8.35
CA VAL A 40 -5.41 -9.86 -8.81
C VAL A 40 -4.95 -8.82 -7.78
N PRO A 41 -4.48 -9.28 -6.59
CA PRO A 41 -4.07 -8.38 -5.55
C PRO A 41 -2.77 -7.68 -5.94
N ARG A 42 -2.75 -6.38 -5.69
CA ARG A 42 -1.61 -5.50 -5.91
C ARG A 42 -1.31 -4.74 -4.64
N LEU A 43 -0.03 -4.70 -4.30
CA LEU A 43 0.53 -3.85 -3.27
C LEU A 43 0.87 -2.49 -3.89
N PHE A 44 0.40 -1.44 -3.25
CA PHE A 44 0.75 -0.05 -3.53
C PHE A 44 1.47 0.51 -2.31
N ILE A 45 2.62 1.13 -2.53
CA ILE A 45 3.35 1.86 -1.50
C ILE A 45 3.34 3.33 -1.91
N GLY A 46 2.86 4.18 -1.02
CA GLY A 46 2.75 5.61 -1.29
C GLY A 46 2.56 6.43 -0.02
N ARG A 47 2.38 7.74 -0.17
CA ARG A 47 2.15 8.69 0.93
C ARG A 47 1.18 9.77 0.48
N LEU A 48 0.58 10.47 1.44
CA LEU A 48 -0.25 11.63 1.13
C LEU A 48 0.61 12.88 0.86
N VAL A 49 1.62 13.11 1.70
CA VAL A 49 2.58 14.21 1.57
C VAL A 49 4.00 13.72 1.80
N ASP A 50 4.98 14.36 1.17
CA ASP A 50 6.39 13.92 1.21
C ASP A 50 6.97 13.78 2.62
N ALA A 51 6.48 14.59 3.56
CA ALA A 51 6.93 14.62 4.95
C ALA A 51 6.34 13.51 5.83
N GLU A 52 5.37 12.74 5.33
CA GLU A 52 4.70 11.66 6.05
C GLU A 52 5.28 10.28 5.73
N PRO A 53 5.19 9.33 6.68
CA PRO A 53 5.64 7.98 6.41
C PRO A 53 4.83 7.32 5.29
N PRO A 54 5.47 6.49 4.45
CA PRO A 54 4.75 5.72 3.47
C PRO A 54 3.84 4.69 4.15
N ILE A 55 2.74 4.42 3.48
CA ILE A 55 1.78 3.37 3.81
C ILE A 55 1.85 2.28 2.74
N GLU A 56 1.49 1.06 3.15
CA GLU A 56 1.20 -0.05 2.26
C GLU A 56 -0.31 -0.20 2.12
N VAL A 57 -0.78 -0.40 0.89
CA VAL A 57 -2.18 -0.64 0.55
C VAL A 57 -2.26 -1.87 -0.33
N LEU A 58 -3.07 -2.84 0.06
CA LEU A 58 -3.45 -3.96 -0.81
C LEU A 58 -4.83 -3.71 -1.40
N ALA A 59 -4.91 -3.85 -2.72
CA ALA A 59 -6.17 -3.76 -3.44
C ALA A 59 -6.28 -4.85 -4.49
N ASP A 60 -7.51 -5.32 -4.73
CA ASP A 60 -7.82 -6.16 -5.88
C ASP A 60 -8.08 -5.29 -7.10
N THR A 61 -7.48 -5.65 -8.23
CA THR A 61 -7.56 -4.95 -9.52
C THR A 61 -8.25 -5.77 -10.61
N SER A 62 -8.83 -6.92 -10.24
CA SER A 62 -9.46 -7.88 -11.17
C SER A 62 -10.73 -7.37 -11.86
N SER A 63 -11.50 -6.49 -11.21
CA SER A 63 -12.88 -6.15 -11.59
C SER A 63 -13.02 -4.88 -12.45
N GLY A 64 -11.90 -4.29 -12.90
CA GLY A 64 -11.91 -2.95 -13.52
C GLY A 64 -12.08 -1.80 -12.51
N GLU A 65 -12.35 -2.13 -11.25
CA GLU A 65 -12.24 -1.24 -10.09
C GLU A 65 -11.00 -1.60 -9.27
N CYS A 66 -10.54 -0.65 -8.46
CA CYS A 66 -9.50 -0.89 -7.47
C CYS A 66 -10.14 -1.00 -6.10
N VAL A 67 -10.27 -2.23 -5.58
CA VAL A 67 -10.94 -2.51 -4.31
C VAL A 67 -9.90 -2.64 -3.21
N ALA A 68 -9.68 -1.57 -2.46
CA ALA A 68 -8.75 -1.54 -1.33
C ALA A 68 -9.35 -2.28 -0.13
N PHE A 69 -8.68 -3.34 0.31
CA PHE A 69 -9.16 -4.21 1.39
C PHE A 69 -8.23 -4.22 2.61
N HIS A 70 -7.01 -3.67 2.50
CA HIS A 70 -6.07 -3.55 3.60
C HIS A 70 -5.17 -2.32 3.39
N ALA A 71 -4.93 -1.56 4.46
CA ALA A 71 -3.95 -0.47 4.46
C ALA A 71 -3.34 -0.32 5.86
N MET A 72 -2.05 -0.01 5.92
CA MET A 72 -1.32 0.26 7.15
C MET A 72 -0.03 1.02 6.87
N MET A 73 0.63 1.52 7.92
CA MET A 73 1.99 2.04 7.80
C MET A 73 2.91 0.96 7.22
N LEU A 74 3.78 1.36 6.29
CA LEU A 74 4.75 0.45 5.69
C LEU A 74 5.61 -0.21 6.78
N ARG A 75 5.80 -1.53 6.71
CA ARG A 75 6.65 -2.27 7.66
C ARG A 75 7.97 -2.71 7.05
N GLN A 76 8.96 -2.90 7.91
CA GLN A 76 10.25 -3.49 7.53
C GLN A 76 10.08 -4.92 6.99
N SER A 77 9.15 -5.69 7.55
CA SER A 77 8.83 -7.04 7.06
C SER A 77 8.34 -7.02 5.61
N THR A 78 7.53 -6.02 5.23
CA THR A 78 7.04 -5.86 3.86
C THR A 78 8.20 -5.56 2.91
N LEU A 79 9.16 -4.72 3.32
CA LEU A 79 10.37 -4.46 2.53
C LEU A 79 11.28 -5.67 2.38
N ALA A 80 11.34 -6.55 3.38
CA ALA A 80 12.14 -7.77 3.33
C ALA A 80 11.62 -8.79 2.31
N GLU A 81 10.35 -8.68 1.90
CA GLU A 81 9.76 -9.49 0.83
C GLU A 81 9.92 -8.86 -0.56
N LEU A 82 10.47 -7.64 -0.65
CA LEU A 82 10.74 -6.96 -1.92
C LEU A 82 12.13 -7.33 -2.46
N ASP A 83 12.34 -7.07 -3.74
CA ASP A 83 13.68 -7.17 -4.32
C ASP A 83 14.64 -6.16 -3.67
N GLU A 84 15.93 -6.50 -3.69
CA GLU A 84 16.99 -5.77 -2.99
C GLU A 84 17.10 -4.30 -3.42
N GLN A 85 16.86 -4.00 -4.70
CA GLN A 85 16.92 -2.63 -5.23
C GLN A 85 15.75 -1.79 -4.72
N THR A 86 14.55 -2.36 -4.71
CA THR A 86 13.35 -1.70 -4.16
C THR A 86 13.50 -1.47 -2.66
N ALA A 87 13.98 -2.48 -1.91
CA ALA A 87 14.19 -2.36 -0.48
C ALA A 87 15.17 -1.22 -0.14
N LEU A 88 16.26 -1.08 -0.90
CA LEU A 88 17.26 -0.03 -0.70
C LEU A 88 16.68 1.40 -0.79
N VAL A 89 15.71 1.61 -1.68
CA VAL A 89 15.05 2.93 -1.88
C VAL A 89 14.04 3.23 -0.77
N LEU A 90 13.36 2.20 -0.26
CA LEU A 90 12.27 2.37 0.71
C LEU A 90 12.71 2.26 2.17
N LEU A 91 13.81 1.55 2.47
CA LEU A 91 14.33 1.38 3.83
C LEU A 91 14.62 2.71 4.55
N PRO A 92 15.24 3.72 3.93
CA PRO A 92 15.47 5.03 4.58
C PRO A 92 14.16 5.74 4.96
N GLN A 93 13.07 5.46 4.25
CA GLN A 93 11.75 6.06 4.46
C GLN A 93 11.07 5.50 5.72
N LEU A 94 11.36 4.25 6.09
CA LEU A 94 10.82 3.60 7.30
C LEU A 94 11.42 4.14 8.59
N ALA A 95 12.72 4.40 8.59
CA ALA A 95 13.44 4.90 9.76
C ALA A 95 13.04 6.33 10.13
N ALA A 96 12.47 7.09 9.18
CA ALA A 96 12.30 8.52 9.31
C ALA A 96 11.13 8.95 10.20
N ARG A 97 10.03 8.18 10.34
CA ARG A 97 8.86 8.57 11.17
C ARG A 97 7.83 7.42 11.27
N GLN A 98 7.92 6.55 12.26
CA GLN A 98 6.72 5.77 12.64
C GLN A 98 5.80 6.69 13.45
N ARG A 99 4.50 6.76 13.10
CA ARG A 99 3.52 7.50 13.91
C ARG A 99 3.54 6.91 15.33
N LYS A 100 3.68 7.76 16.35
CA LYS A 100 3.53 7.38 17.76
C LYS A 100 2.07 7.18 18.11
#